data_AF-A0A183D3A4-F1
#
_entry.id   AF-A0A183D3A4-F1
#
_cell.length_a   1.000
_cell.length_b   1.000
_cell.length_c   1.000
_cell.angle_alpha   90.00
_cell.angle_beta   90.00
_cell.angle_gamma   90.00
#
_symmetry.space_group_name_H-M   'P 1'
#
loop_
_entity.id
_entity.type
_entity.pdbx_description
1 polymer ?
#
loop_
_entity_poly.entity_id
_entity_poly.type
_entity_poly.pdbx_seq_one_letter_code
_entity_poly.pdbx_strand_id
1 'polypeptide(L)' 'MIAFEAFCEILYQSGHIITAYRVFHGEYFTTTEHCFNLQVIPNFFMNVANFLNLCIGIDRLFAILYPLM' A
#
# COMPACT_ATOMS: atom_id res chain seq x y z
N MET A 1 0.90 -14.82 -2.68
CA MET A 1 0.70 -13.39 -2.99
C MET A 1 -0.07 -12.64 -1.91
N ILE A 2 -1.15 -13.21 -1.35
CA ILE A 2 -1.97 -12.58 -0.30
C ILE A 2 -1.15 -12.11 0.93
N ALA A 3 -0.18 -12.90 1.39
CA ALA A 3 0.68 -12.49 2.51
C ALA A 3 1.53 -11.24 2.20
N PHE A 4 1.95 -11.07 0.94
CA PHE A 4 2.74 -9.91 0.51
C PHE A 4 1.85 -8.68 0.31
N GLU A 5 0.64 -8.86 -0.20
CA GLU A 5 -0.39 -7.82 -0.26
C GLU A 5 -0.71 -7.29 1.15
N ALA A 6 -1.00 -8.18 2.11
CA ALA A 6 -1.27 -7.80 3.49
C ALA A 6 -0.09 -7.05 4.14
N PHE A 7 1.16 -7.46 3.83
CA PHE A 7 2.34 -6.74 4.28
C PHE A 7 2.44 -5.33 3.69
N CYS A 8 2.16 -5.16 2.38
CA CYS A 8 2.12 -3.84 1.75
C CYS A 8 1.02 -2.95 2.34
N GLU A 9 -0.16 -3.50 2.65
CA GLU A 9 -1.24 -2.75 3.31
C GLU A 9 -0.87 -2.29 4.72
N ILE A 10 -0.24 -3.15 5.53
CA ILE A 10 0.22 -2.78 6.87
C ILE A 10 1.23 -1.63 6.78
N LEU A 11 2.19 -1.69 5.85
CA LEU A 11 3.16 -0.62 5.65
C LEU A 11 2.50 0.68 5.17
N TYR A 12 1.57 0.59 4.21
CA TYR A 12 0.79 1.72 3.74
C TYR A 12 0.02 2.40 4.88
N GLN A 13 -0.72 1.62 5.67
CA GLN A 13 -1.55 2.12 6.77
C GLN A 13 -0.71 2.69 7.92
N SER A 14 0.44 2.07 8.21
CA SER A 14 1.39 2.58 9.22
C SER A 14 1.93 3.96 8.82
N GLY A 15 2.26 4.17 7.54
CA GLY A 15 2.68 5.48 7.02
C GLY A 15 1.61 6.55 7.23
N HIS A 16 0.34 6.23 6.96
CA HIS A 16 -0.79 7.13 7.15
C HIS A 16 -1.06 7.47 8.63
N ILE A 17 -0.92 6.49 9.53
CA ILE A 17 -1.05 6.69 10.98
C ILE A 17 0.03 7.65 11.50
N ILE A 18 1.27 7.51 11.03
CA ILE A 18 2.36 8.40 11.40
C ILE A 18 2.09 9.83 10.91
N THR A 19 1.54 9.99 9.69
CA THR A 19 1.11 11.30 9.18
C THR A 19 0.05 11.92 10.09
N ALA A 20 -1.00 11.15 10.41
CA ALA A 20 -2.11 11.63 11.23
C ALA A 20 -1.64 12.03 12.63
N TYR A 21 -0.78 11.23 13.26
CA TYR A 21 -0.21 11.53 14.57
C TYR A 21 0.53 12.88 14.58
N ARG A 22 1.35 13.15 13.55
CA ARG A 22 2.07 14.43 13.44
C ARG A 22 1.14 15.62 13.26
N VAL A 23 0.07 15.46 12.48
CA VAL A 23 -0.97 16.49 12.33
C VAL A 23 -1.67 16.77 13.66
N PHE A 24 -2.04 15.73 14.42
CA PHE A 24 -2.66 15.89 15.74
C PHE A 24 -1.74 16.51 16.79
N HIS A 25 -0.42 16.28 16.70
CA HIS A 25 0.56 16.86 17.60
C HIS A 25 0.89 18.33 17.29
N GLY A 26 0.28 18.91 16.25
CA GLY A 26 0.41 20.34 15.91
C GLY A 26 1.67 20.70 15.13
N GLU A 27 2.42 19.71 14.63
CA GLU A 27 3.61 19.93 13.78
C GLU A 27 3.18 20.19 12.32
N TYR A 28 2.46 21.28 12.09
CA TYR A 28 2.00 21.67 10.74
C TYR A 28 3.14 22.11 9.82
N PHE A 29 4.25 22.57 10.39
CA PHE A 29 5.44 23.02 9.66
C PHE A 29 6.51 21.93 9.64
N THR A 30 6.23 20.84 8.93
CA THR A 30 7.28 19.89 8.52
C THR A 30 7.90 20.37 7.20
N THR A 31 9.20 20.13 7.00
CA THR A 31 9.89 20.49 5.76
C THR A 31 9.23 19.81 4.56
N THR A 32 9.04 20.52 3.44
CA THR A 32 8.35 20.00 2.25
C THR A 32 8.92 18.66 1.77
N GLU A 33 10.23 18.48 1.88
CA GLU A 33 10.92 17.22 1.56
C GLU A 33 10.45 16.04 2.43
N HIS A 34 10.18 16.31 3.69
CA HIS A 34 9.74 15.30 4.64
C HIS A 34 8.29 14.91 4.39
N CYS A 35 7.42 15.88 4.08
CA CYS A 35 6.05 15.62 3.62
C CYS A 35 6.03 14.81 2.31
N PHE A 36 6.89 15.15 1.36
CA PHE A 36 6.99 14.46 0.08
C PHE A 36 7.39 13.00 0.25
N ASN A 37 8.43 12.72 1.05
CA ASN A 37 8.83 11.35 1.37
C ASN A 37 7.73 10.58 2.09
N LEU A 38 7.04 11.24 3.03
CA LEU A 38 5.97 10.61 3.80
C LEU A 38 4.74 10.26 2.95
N GLN A 39 4.56 10.92 1.80
CA GLN A 39 3.48 10.62 0.84
C GLN A 39 3.94 9.69 -0.31
N VAL A 40 5.20 9.78 -0.72
CA VAL A 40 5.80 8.88 -1.73
C VAL A 40 5.81 7.44 -1.26
N ILE A 41 6.21 7.20 0.00
CA ILE A 41 6.26 5.86 0.60
C ILE A 41 4.90 5.15 0.51
N PRO A 42 3.80 5.70 1.07
CA PRO A 42 2.49 5.06 0.97
C PRO A 42 2.01 4.99 -0.48
N ASN A 43 2.25 6.00 -1.32
CA ASN A 43 1.83 5.93 -2.72
C ASN A 43 2.53 4.80 -3.51
N PHE A 44 3.79 4.51 -3.20
CA PHE A 44 4.51 3.38 -3.77
C PHE A 44 3.91 2.04 -3.33
N PHE A 45 3.71 1.85 -2.02
CA PHE A 45 3.14 0.62 -1.47
C PHE A 45 1.70 0.38 -1.94
N MET A 46 0.90 1.44 -2.11
CA MET A 46 -0.45 1.35 -2.66
C MET A 46 -0.44 0.85 -4.12
N ASN A 47 0.47 1.37 -4.95
CA ASN A 47 0.60 0.92 -6.34
C ASN A 47 1.07 -0.53 -6.43
N VAL A 48 2.03 -0.93 -5.59
CA VAL A 48 2.50 -2.32 -5.50
C VAL A 48 1.38 -3.25 -5.04
N ALA A 49 0.65 -2.89 -3.99
CA ALA A 49 -0.49 -3.68 -3.50
C ALA A 49 -1.56 -3.86 -4.58
N ASN A 50 -1.89 -2.80 -5.32
CA ASN A 50 -2.87 -2.85 -6.41
C ASN A 50 -2.41 -3.76 -7.57
N PHE A 51 -1.12 -3.72 -7.91
CA PHE A 51 -0.54 -4.64 -8.90
C PHE A 51 -0.60 -6.10 -8.44
N LEU A 52 -0.25 -6.37 -7.17
CA LEU A 52 -0.39 -7.71 -6.60
C LEU A 52 -1.84 -8.19 -6.61
N ASN A 53 -2.79 -7.34 -6.27
CA ASN A 53 -4.20 -7.70 -6.28
C ASN A 53 -4.68 -8.05 -7.70
N LEU A 54 -4.24 -7.31 -8.72
CA LEU A 54 -4.50 -7.65 -10.13
C LEU A 54 -3.95 -9.04 -10.47
N CYS A 55 -2.70 -9.34 -10.11
CA CYS A 55 -2.11 -10.64 -10.36
C CYS A 55 -2.81 -11.80 -9.60
N ILE A 56 -3.30 -11.57 -8.38
CA ILE A 56 -4.13 -12.55 -7.65
C ILE A 56 -5.46 -12.77 -8.38
N GLY A 57 -6.09 -11.71 -8.86
CA GLY A 57 -7.31 -11.79 -9.66
C GLY A 57 -7.11 -12.58 -10.95
N ILE A 58 -5.98 -12.38 -11.62
CA ILE A 58 -5.59 -13.15 -12.83
C ILE A 58 -5.37 -14.62 -12.48
N ASP A 59 -4.59 -14.93 -11.43
CA ASP A 59 -4.36 -16.30 -10.96
C ASP A 59 -5.69 -17.05 -10.69
N ARG A 60 -6.60 -16.39 -9.97
CA ARG A 60 -7.96 -16.91 -9.70
C ARG A 60 -8.78 -17.08 -10.96
N LEU A 61 -8.71 -16.14 -11.91
CA LEU A 61 -9.42 -16.21 -13.19
C LEU A 61 -8.95 -17.44 -13.98
N PHE A 62 -7.64 -17.65 -14.08
CA PHE A 62 -7.08 -18.82 -14.75
C PHE A 62 -7.46 -20.13 -14.05
N ALA A 63 -7.45 -20.17 -12.73
CA ALA A 63 -7.86 -21.35 -11.95
C ALA A 63 -9.34 -21.73 -12.21
N ILE A 64 -10.21 -20.75 -12.45
CA ILE A 64 -11.62 -20.98 -12.76
C ILE A 64 -11.82 -21.33 -14.24
N LEU A 65 -11.08 -20.69 -15.16
CA LEU A 65 -11.21 -20.91 -16.60
C LEU A 65 -10.61 -22.26 -17.04
N TYR A 66 -9.55 -22.70 -16.37
CA TYR A 66 -8.83 -23.95 -16.66
C TYR A 66 -8.68 -24.81 -15.40
N PRO A 67 -9.79 -25.32 -14.83
CA PRO A 67 -9.74 -26.11 -13.59
C PRO A 67 -9.22 -27.54 -13.81
N LEU A 68 -9.00 -27.93 -15.07
CA LEU A 68 -8.77 -29.32 -15.52
C LEU A 68 -7.52 -29.47 -16.42
N MET A 69 -6.75 -28.41 -16.64
CA MET A 69 -5.35 -28.54 -17.05
C MET A 69 -4.51 -28.82 -15.82
#